data_AF-A0A2I0QP85-F1
#
_entry.id   AF-A0A2I0QP85-F1
#
_cell.length_a   1.000
_cell.length_b   1.000
_cell.length_c   1.000
_cell.angle_alpha   90.00
_cell.angle_beta   90.00
_cell.angle_gamma   90.00
#
_symmetry.space_group_name_H-M   'P 1'
#
loop_
_entity.id
_entity.type
_entity.pdbx_description
1 polymer ?
#
loop_
_entity_poly.entity_id
_entity_poly.type
_entity_poly.pdbx_seq_one_letter_code
_entity_poly.pdbx_strand_id
1 'polypeptide(L)'
;MENTIKNLAAAFTGESQARNRYTMYSKIARKEGFEQISEIFLITAENEKEHASWLFKLINELKKKSDENFDVIKVEADVPTTLGNTIGLVAIRFQKGKNILFFL
;
A
#
# COMPACT_ATOMS: atom_id res chain seq x y z
N MET A 1 22.76 3.89 -8.15
CA MET A 1 21.59 3.10 -8.59
C MET A 1 21.03 2.26 -7.46
N GLU A 2 21.90 1.65 -6.64
CA GLU A 2 21.57 0.92 -5.41
C GLU A 2 20.51 1.60 -4.52
N ASN A 3 20.73 2.85 -4.09
CA ASN A 3 19.78 3.56 -3.20
C ASN A 3 18.38 3.71 -3.83
N THR A 4 18.30 3.92 -5.14
CA THR A 4 17.01 4.00 -5.85
C THR A 4 16.28 2.66 -5.79
N ILE A 5 16.98 1.55 -6.02
CA ILE A 5 16.38 0.21 -5.99
C ILE A 5 15.93 -0.13 -4.56
N LYS A 6 16.73 0.20 -3.53
CA LYS A 6 16.34 0.05 -2.12
C LYS A 6 15.09 0.86 -1.77
N ASN A 7 15.01 2.11 -2.23
CA ASN A 7 13.84 2.96 -2.02
C ASN A 7 12.59 2.40 -2.73
N LEU A 8 12.73 1.87 -3.94
CA LEU A 8 11.64 1.21 -4.65
C LEU A 8 11.18 -0.05 -3.93
N ALA A 9 12.10 -0.85 -3.37
CA ALA A 9 11.77 -2.04 -2.58
C ALA A 9 11.03 -1.67 -1.27
N ALA A 10 11.43 -0.58 -0.62
CA ALA A 10 10.74 -0.04 0.54
C ALA A 10 9.32 0.42 0.19
N ALA A 11 9.17 1.16 -0.91
CA ALA A 11 7.86 1.58 -1.41
C ALA A 11 6.98 0.37 -1.76
N PHE A 12 7.50 -0.62 -2.48
CA PHE A 12 6.79 -1.86 -2.82
C PHE A 12 6.28 -2.58 -1.57
N THR A 13 7.10 -2.65 -0.52
CA THR A 13 6.72 -3.24 0.76
C THR A 13 5.58 -2.45 1.41
N GLY A 14 5.68 -1.12 1.40
CA GLY A 14 4.64 -0.23 1.92
C GLY A 14 3.30 -0.38 1.21
N GLU A 15 3.29 -0.36 -0.12
CA GLU A 15 2.07 -0.53 -0.92
C GLU A 15 1.46 -1.92 -0.78
N SER A 16 2.30 -2.96 -0.70
CA SER A 16 1.84 -4.33 -0.44
C SER A 16 1.15 -4.46 0.92
N GLN A 17 1.67 -3.80 1.95
CA GLN A 17 1.01 -3.74 3.25
C GLN A 17 -0.29 -2.91 3.20
N ALA A 18 -0.28 -1.77 2.51
CA ALA A 18 -1.44 -0.90 2.38
C ALA A 18 -2.61 -1.63 1.71
N ARG A 19 -2.36 -2.31 0.58
CA ARG A 19 -3.33 -3.18 -0.10
C ARG A 19 -4.01 -4.14 0.86
N ASN A 20 -3.22 -4.93 1.58
CA ASN A 20 -3.73 -5.95 2.49
C ASN A 20 -4.60 -5.34 3.60
N ARG A 21 -4.17 -4.20 4.17
CA ARG A 21 -4.95 -3.48 5.18
C ARG A 21 -6.29 -3.00 4.61
N TYR A 22 -6.30 -2.39 3.42
CA TYR A 22 -7.55 -1.95 2.81
C TYR A 22 -8.49 -3.13 2.50
N THR A 23 -7.97 -4.28 2.06
CA THR A 23 -8.79 -5.49 1.92
C THR A 23 -9.37 -5.97 3.25
N MET A 24 -8.61 -5.93 4.35
CA MET A 24 -9.12 -6.25 5.69
C MET A 24 -10.22 -5.26 6.11
N TYR A 25 -10.03 -3.96 5.86
CA TYR A 25 -10.98 -2.92 6.22
C TYR A 25 -12.26 -2.95 5.39
N SER A 26 -12.19 -3.36 4.12
CA SER A 26 -13.39 -3.66 3.35
C SER A 26 -14.26 -4.70 4.07
N LYS A 27 -13.67 -5.81 4.53
CA LYS A 27 -14.41 -6.87 5.25
C LYS A 27 -15.03 -6.36 6.55
N ILE A 28 -14.32 -5.50 7.28
CA ILE A 28 -14.82 -4.89 8.52
C ILE A 28 -15.98 -3.94 8.22
N ALA A 29 -15.81 -3.02 7.26
CA ALA A 29 -16.85 -2.08 6.83
C ALA A 29 -18.12 -2.79 6.38
N ARG A 30 -17.97 -3.87 5.61
CA ARG A 30 -19.09 -4.72 5.19
C ARG A 30 -19.82 -5.35 6.37
N LYS A 31 -19.07 -5.90 7.34
CA LYS A 31 -19.65 -6.49 8.56
C LYS A 31 -20.38 -5.45 9.42
N GLU A 32 -19.91 -4.21 9.42
CA GLU A 32 -20.51 -3.09 10.15
C GLU A 32 -21.69 -2.44 9.40
N GLY A 33 -22.03 -2.93 8.20
CA GLY A 33 -23.17 -2.44 7.40
C GLY A 33 -22.85 -1.27 6.46
N PHE A 34 -21.57 -0.90 6.32
CA PHE A 34 -21.10 0.18 5.45
C PHE A 34 -20.68 -0.34 4.06
N GLU A 35 -21.65 -0.79 3.25
CA GLU A 35 -21.36 -1.44 1.95
C GLU A 35 -20.57 -0.53 0.98
N GLN A 36 -20.95 0.75 0.87
CA GLN A 36 -20.25 1.73 0.02
C GLN A 36 -18.81 1.98 0.47
N ILE A 37 -18.57 2.04 1.79
CA ILE A 37 -17.22 2.21 2.35
C ILE A 37 -16.38 0.95 2.12
N SER A 38 -17.00 -0.23 2.20
CA SER A 38 -16.35 -1.48 1.84
C SER A 38 -15.86 -1.48 0.39
N GLU A 39 -16.72 -1.07 -0.55
CA GLU A 39 -16.36 -0.99 -1.98
C GLU A 39 -15.22 0.00 -2.22
N ILE A 40 -15.29 1.18 -1.59
CA ILE A 40 -14.21 2.17 -1.59
C ILE A 40 -12.87 1.55 -1.13
N PHE A 41 -12.87 0.78 -0.05
CA PHE A 41 -11.66 0.11 0.43
C PHE A 41 -11.15 -0.94 -0.55
N LEU A 42 -12.02 -1.67 -1.26
CA LEU A 42 -11.59 -2.61 -2.29
C LEU A 42 -10.98 -1.90 -3.49
N ILE A 43 -11.60 -0.83 -3.98
CA ILE A 43 -11.05 -0.02 -5.08
C ILE A 43 -9.67 0.51 -4.68
N THR A 44 -9.55 1.03 -3.46
CA THR A 44 -8.26 1.53 -2.94
C THR A 44 -7.22 0.40 -2.88
N ALA A 45 -7.59 -0.79 -2.41
CA ALA A 45 -6.69 -1.94 -2.36
C ALA A 45 -6.18 -2.35 -3.76
N GLU A 46 -7.03 -2.26 -4.79
CA GLU A 46 -6.62 -2.55 -6.16
C GLU A 46 -5.74 -1.42 -6.75
N ASN A 47 -5.92 -0.16 -6.35
CA ASN A 47 -4.98 0.90 -6.72
C ASN A 47 -3.57 0.65 -6.13
N GLU A 48 -3.48 0.30 -4.84
CA GLU A 48 -2.16 0.01 -4.23
C GLU A 48 -1.50 -1.24 -4.83
N LYS A 49 -2.29 -2.20 -5.33
CA LYS A 49 -1.77 -3.33 -6.11
C LYS A 49 -1.11 -2.86 -7.40
N GLU A 50 -1.75 -1.96 -8.15
CA GLU A 50 -1.18 -1.42 -9.38
C GLU A 50 0.08 -0.62 -9.08
N HIS A 51 0.10 0.19 -8.01
CA HIS A 51 1.32 0.85 -7.53
C HIS A 51 2.44 -0.16 -7.24
N ALA A 52 2.16 -1.20 -6.45
CA ALA A 52 3.13 -2.24 -6.14
C ALA A 52 3.64 -2.98 -7.40
N SER A 53 2.75 -3.27 -8.35
CA SER A 53 3.09 -3.89 -9.65
C SER A 53 4.06 -3.03 -10.45
N TRP A 54 3.80 -1.72 -10.56
CA TRP A 54 4.69 -0.79 -11.24
C TRP A 54 6.04 -0.65 -10.57
N LEU A 55 6.07 -0.53 -9.23
CA LEU A 55 7.31 -0.47 -8.45
C LEU A 55 8.16 -1.72 -8.67
N PHE A 56 7.54 -2.90 -8.66
CA PHE A 56 8.24 -4.16 -8.90
C PHE A 56 8.80 -4.27 -10.33
N LYS A 57 8.04 -3.82 -11.34
CA LYS A 57 8.54 -3.71 -12.73
C LYS A 57 9.76 -2.80 -12.80
N LEU A 58 9.72 -1.62 -12.17
CA LEU A 58 10.84 -0.68 -12.14
C LEU A 58 12.08 -1.26 -11.47
N ILE A 59 11.93 -1.99 -10.37
CA ILE A 59 13.04 -2.71 -9.72
C ILE A 59 13.69 -3.66 -10.73
N ASN A 60 12.91 -4.48 -11.43
CA ASN A 60 13.44 -5.44 -12.40
C ASN A 60 14.17 -4.77 -13.57
N GLU A 61 13.63 -3.67 -14.10
CA GLU A 61 14.26 -2.93 -15.19
C GLU A 61 15.56 -2.24 -14.75
N LEU A 62 15.63 -1.71 -13.52
CA LEU A 62 16.85 -1.12 -12.99
C LEU A 62 17.90 -2.18 -12.63
N LYS A 63 17.49 -3.35 -12.15
CA LYS A 63 18.39 -4.49 -11.90
C LYS A 63 19.14 -4.90 -13.17
N LYS A 64 18.46 -4.98 -14.32
CA LYS A 64 19.08 -5.33 -15.61
C LYS A 64 20.16 -4.35 -16.07
N LYS A 65 20.07 -3.09 -15.62
CA LYS A 65 21.01 -2.01 -15.99
C LYS A 65 22.16 -1.86 -15.00
N SER A 66 22.14 -2.62 -13.91
CA SER A 66 23.15 -2.58 -12.85
C SER A 66 24.05 -3.81 -12.96
N ASP A 67 25.36 -3.63 -12.83
CA ASP A 67 26.31 -4.75 -12.70
C ASP A 67 26.32 -5.36 -11.28
N GLU A 68 25.55 -4.78 -10.36
CA GLU A 68 25.40 -5.24 -8.98
C GLU A 68 24.31 -6.30 -8.83
N ASN A 69 24.57 -7.34 -8.04
CA ASN A 69 23.59 -8.37 -7.73
C ASN A 69 22.63 -7.91 -6.60
N PHE A 70 21.35 -7.73 -6.94
CA PHE A 70 20.25 -7.42 -6.00
C PHE A 70 19.25 -8.59 -5.84
N ASP A 71 19.71 -9.82 -5.65
CA ASP A 71 18.82 -10.97 -5.47
C ASP A 71 17.92 -10.85 -4.24
N VAL A 72 18.43 -10.26 -3.15
CA VAL A 72 17.66 -10.00 -1.93
C VAL A 72 17.93 -8.58 -1.43
N ILE A 73 16.85 -7.82 -1.23
CA ILE A 73 16.90 -6.49 -0.63
C ILE A 73 16.22 -6.56 0.74
N LYS A 74 16.97 -6.25 1.78
CA LYS A 74 16.43 -6.16 3.15
C LYS A 74 15.76 -4.80 3.32
N VAL A 75 14.49 -4.82 3.69
CA VAL A 75 13.69 -3.63 3.99
C VAL A 75 13.19 -3.77 5.42
N GLU A 76 13.51 -2.80 6.26
CA GLU A 76 12.89 -2.65 7.57
C GLU A 76 11.58 -1.87 7.39
N ALA A 77 10.49 -2.39 7.95
CA ALA A 77 9.18 -1.78 7.81
C ALA A 77 8.38 -1.89 9.11
N ASP A 78 7.83 -0.78 9.55
CA ASP A 78 6.92 -0.75 10.69
C ASP A 78 5.55 -1.29 10.28
N VAL A 79 5.02 -2.22 11.06
CA VAL A 79 3.72 -2.83 10.82
C VAL A 79 2.78 -2.45 11.96
N PRO A 80 1.65 -1.77 11.67
CA PRO A 80 0.64 -1.53 12.69
C PRO A 80 0.00 -2.86 13.12
N THR A 81 -0.08 -3.10 14.42
CA THR A 81 -0.60 -4.36 15.00
C THR A 81 -2.07 -4.29 15.39
N THR A 82 -2.65 -3.09 15.47
CA THR A 82 -4.04 -2.87 15.86
C THR A 82 -4.92 -2.65 14.63
N LEU A 83 -5.99 -3.44 14.50
CA LEU A 83 -7.07 -3.20 13.54
C LEU A 83 -8.20 -2.42 14.21
N GLY A 84 -8.53 -1.25 13.68
CA GLY A 84 -9.64 -0.41 14.18
C GLY A 84 -10.99 -0.75 13.56
N ASN A 85 -12.03 0.02 13.93
CA ASN A 85 -13.35 -0.01 13.29
C ASN A 85 -13.41 0.96 12.10
N THR A 86 -14.45 0.86 11.27
CA THR A 86 -14.56 1.66 10.04
C THR A 86 -14.47 3.16 10.29
N ILE A 87 -15.11 3.65 11.34
CA ILE A 87 -15.16 5.08 11.68
C ILE A 87 -13.77 5.62 12.07
N GLY A 88 -13.04 4.90 12.93
CA GLY A 88 -11.69 5.30 13.35
C GLY A 88 -10.72 5.33 12.17
N LEU A 89 -10.91 4.44 11.20
CA LEU A 89 -10.09 4.36 9.99
C LEU A 89 -10.36 5.47 8.99
N VAL A 90 -11.64 5.75 8.76
CA VAL A 90 -12.05 6.91 7.97
C VAL A 90 -11.49 8.18 8.64
N ALA A 91 -11.62 8.34 9.95
CA ALA A 91 -11.12 9.49 10.70
C ALA A 91 -9.60 9.68 10.62
N ILE A 92 -8.79 8.61 10.67
CA ILE A 92 -7.33 8.69 10.49
C ILE A 92 -6.97 9.26 9.11
N ARG A 93 -7.76 8.95 8.07
CA ARG A 93 -7.55 9.48 6.72
C ARG A 93 -7.87 10.97 6.64
N PHE A 94 -8.92 11.42 7.32
CA PHE A 94 -9.32 12.84 7.38
C PHE A 94 -8.39 13.69 8.24
N GLN A 95 -7.91 13.18 9.38
CA GLN A 95 -7.00 13.92 10.27
C GLN A 95 -5.61 14.17 9.67
N LYS A 96 -5.17 13.34 8.72
CA LYS A 96 -3.89 13.55 8.02
C LYS A 96 -3.93 14.61 6.92
N GLY A 97 -4.95 15.49 6.89
CA GLY A 97 -4.93 16.78 6.17
C GLY A 97 -4.73 16.69 4.64
N LYS A 98 -4.77 15.49 4.06
CA LYS A 98 -4.78 15.31 2.62
C LYS A 98 -6.24 15.35 2.22
N ASN A 99 -6.64 16.47 1.59
CA ASN A 99 -7.89 16.58 0.85
C ASN A 99 -8.20 15.24 0.18
N ILE A 100 -9.44 14.78 0.32
CA ILE A 100 -9.98 13.65 -0.42
C ILE A 100 -9.89 13.98 -1.91
N LEU A 101 -8.73 13.64 -2.47
CA LEU A 101 -8.42 13.68 -3.88
C LEU A 101 -7.33 12.62 -4.12
N PHE A 102 -7.62 11.40 -3.68
CA PHE A 102 -6.95 10.18 -4.13
C PHE A 102 -8.04 9.12 -4.28
N PHE A 103 -8.97 9.42 -5.19
CA PHE A 103 -9.95 8.49 -5.74
C PHE A 103 -9.81 8.37 -7.27
N LEU A 104 -8.78 8.99 -7.84
CA LEU A 104 -8.39 8.88 -9.25
C LEU A 104 -6.88 8.61 -9.32
#